data_AF-F8KX21-F1
#
_entry.id   AF-F8KX21-F1
#
_cell.length_a   1.000
_cell.length_b   1.000
_cell.length_c   1.000
_cell.angle_alpha   90.00
_cell.angle_beta   90.00
_cell.angle_gamma   90.00
#
_symmetry.space_group_name_H-M   'P 1'
#
loop_
_entity.id
_entity.type
_entity.pdbx_description
1 polymer ?
#
loop_
_entity_poly.entity_id
_entity_poly.type
_entity_poly.pdbx_seq_one_letter_code
_entity_poly.pdbx_strand_id
1 'polypeptide(L)'
;MSGIAVFGLKCPSLLDYDRKQSDNVIAQNLRDLYHINNPPSDTYLRERLDYVDPDHIRPAFKKVFAFFQRGKGLEGFEYLNGYVLISGDGTGEFSSGNICCPQCCVKEHQNGTKTYYHQMFGACIVHPDKKNVIPLCPEAILNRRYDQKLCMR
;
A
#
# COMPACT_ATOMS: atom_id res chain seq x y z
N MET A 1 -17.65 -1.45 5.43
CA MET A 1 -17.14 -2.00 6.71
C MET A 1 -16.00 -3.00 6.53
N SER A 2 -16.01 -3.88 5.51
CA SER A 2 -14.99 -4.93 5.34
C SER A 2 -13.54 -4.43 5.31
N GLY A 3 -13.26 -3.31 4.63
CA GLY A 3 -11.91 -2.71 4.66
C GLY A 3 -11.42 -2.36 6.07
N ILE A 4 -12.30 -1.83 6.95
CA ILE A 4 -11.96 -1.56 8.35
C ILE A 4 -11.73 -2.87 9.11
N ALA A 5 -12.55 -3.89 8.84
CA ALA A 5 -12.43 -5.19 9.48
C ALA A 5 -11.09 -5.88 9.18
N VAL A 6 -10.57 -5.78 7.95
CA VAL A 6 -9.24 -6.30 7.57
C VAL A 6 -8.16 -5.76 8.53
N PHE A 7 -8.17 -4.44 8.79
CA PHE A 7 -7.20 -3.81 9.70
C PHE A 7 -7.47 -4.16 11.16
N GLY A 8 -8.74 -4.09 11.61
CA GLY A 8 -9.09 -4.35 13.01
C GLY A 8 -8.85 -5.80 13.45
N LEU A 9 -9.01 -6.75 12.53
CA LEU A 9 -8.69 -8.18 12.73
C LEU A 9 -7.21 -8.51 12.50
N LYS A 10 -6.38 -7.51 12.14
CA LYS A 10 -4.95 -7.64 11.88
C LYS A 10 -4.64 -8.71 10.82
N CYS A 11 -5.42 -8.75 9.75
CA CYS A 11 -5.15 -9.61 8.62
C CYS A 11 -3.93 -9.07 7.83
N PRO A 12 -2.84 -9.84 7.68
CA PRO A 12 -1.66 -9.41 6.92
C PRO A 12 -1.91 -9.23 5.41
N SER A 13 -3.01 -9.77 4.88
CA SER A 13 -3.41 -9.58 3.48
C SER A 13 -4.91 -9.77 3.31
N LEU A 14 -5.44 -9.31 2.17
CA LEU A 14 -6.83 -9.57 1.77
C LEU A 14 -7.12 -11.07 1.61
N LEU A 15 -6.13 -11.85 1.14
CA LEU A 15 -6.23 -13.31 1.05
C LEU A 15 -6.33 -13.98 2.43
N ASP A 16 -5.60 -13.48 3.42
CA ASP A 16 -5.70 -13.97 4.79
C ASP A 16 -7.09 -13.66 5.39
N TYR A 17 -7.63 -12.47 5.11
CA TYR A 17 -9.00 -12.10 5.49
C TYR A 17 -10.03 -13.08 4.90
N ASP A 18 -9.94 -13.35 3.60
CA ASP A 18 -10.84 -14.26 2.88
C ASP A 18 -10.78 -15.69 3.44
N ARG A 19 -9.59 -16.16 3.82
CA ARG A 19 -9.41 -17.47 4.47
C ARG A 19 -10.02 -17.49 5.88
N LYS A 20 -9.73 -16.46 6.69
CA LYS A 20 -10.13 -16.38 8.10
C LYS A 20 -11.60 -16.15 8.30
N GLN A 21 -12.33 -15.61 7.33
CA GLN A 21 -13.77 -15.36 7.49
C GLN A 21 -14.59 -16.66 7.72
N SER A 22 -13.99 -17.83 7.44
CA SER A 22 -14.57 -19.14 7.74
C SER A 22 -14.38 -19.60 9.19
N ASP A 23 -13.47 -18.96 9.95
CA ASP A 23 -13.31 -19.22 11.37
C ASP A 23 -14.52 -18.70 12.16
N ASN A 24 -15.04 -19.49 13.08
CA ASN A 24 -16.27 -19.17 13.80
C ASN A 24 -16.16 -17.88 14.64
N VAL A 25 -15.01 -17.64 15.26
CA VAL A 25 -14.79 -16.45 16.10
C VAL A 25 -14.69 -15.22 15.22
N ILE A 26 -13.95 -15.31 14.11
CA ILE A 26 -13.85 -14.22 13.14
C ILE A 26 -15.21 -13.92 12.51
N ALA A 27 -15.96 -14.94 12.10
CA ALA A 27 -17.29 -14.76 11.52
C ALA A 27 -18.27 -14.08 12.49
N GLN A 28 -18.21 -14.43 13.79
CA GLN A 28 -19.01 -13.77 14.81
C GLN A 28 -18.57 -12.30 15.01
N ASN A 29 -17.27 -12.03 15.10
CA ASN A 29 -16.75 -10.67 15.19
C ASN A 29 -17.14 -9.81 13.98
N LEU A 30 -17.12 -10.37 12.77
CA LEU A 30 -17.54 -9.70 11.55
C LEU A 30 -19.01 -9.26 11.63
N ARG A 31 -19.89 -10.09 12.16
CA ARG A 31 -21.31 -9.76 12.36
C ARG A 31 -21.51 -8.74 13.47
N ASP A 32 -20.92 -8.97 14.64
CA ASP A 32 -21.25 -8.20 15.85
C ASP A 32 -20.54 -6.85 15.89
N LEU A 33 -19.26 -6.81 15.54
CA LEU A 33 -18.44 -5.60 15.65
C LEU A 33 -18.46 -4.75 14.38
N TYR A 34 -18.53 -5.41 13.22
CA TYR A 34 -18.40 -4.73 11.91
C TYR A 34 -19.70 -4.74 11.11
N HIS A 35 -20.75 -5.43 11.57
CA HIS A 35 -22.05 -5.54 10.90
C HIS A 35 -21.95 -6.10 9.48
N ILE A 36 -21.07 -7.09 9.28
CA ILE A 36 -20.82 -7.78 8.02
C ILE A 36 -21.38 -9.20 8.11
N ASN A 37 -22.50 -9.44 7.43
CA ASN A 37 -23.11 -10.78 7.36
C ASN A 37 -22.45 -11.65 6.27
N ASN A 38 -22.15 -11.02 5.12
CA ASN A 38 -21.54 -11.69 3.96
C ASN A 38 -20.20 -10.99 3.67
N PRO A 39 -19.09 -11.47 4.26
CA PRO A 39 -17.79 -10.88 4.00
C PRO A 39 -17.36 -11.15 2.54
N PRO A 40 -16.83 -10.14 1.84
CA PRO A 40 -16.40 -10.29 0.45
C PRO A 40 -15.08 -11.06 0.35
N SER A 41 -14.90 -11.79 -0.75
CA SER A 41 -13.63 -12.44 -1.06
C SER A 41 -12.52 -11.45 -1.35
N ASP A 42 -11.28 -11.93 -1.31
CA ASP A 42 -10.09 -11.16 -1.70
C ASP A 42 -10.24 -10.61 -3.12
N THR A 43 -10.63 -11.46 -4.06
CA THR A 43 -10.87 -11.07 -5.47
C THR A 43 -11.89 -9.95 -5.57
N TYR A 44 -13.04 -10.06 -4.90
CA TYR A 44 -14.07 -9.03 -4.96
C TYR A 44 -13.57 -7.70 -4.37
N LEU A 45 -12.84 -7.75 -3.26
CA LEU A 45 -12.25 -6.55 -2.66
C LEU A 45 -11.28 -5.85 -3.62
N ARG A 46 -10.42 -6.61 -4.31
CA ARG A 46 -9.50 -6.04 -5.32
C ARG A 46 -10.26 -5.44 -6.51
N GLU A 47 -11.21 -6.17 -7.08
CA GLU A 47 -12.02 -5.68 -8.21
C GLU A 47 -12.75 -4.39 -7.87
N ARG A 48 -13.26 -4.24 -6.64
CA ARG A 48 -13.89 -2.99 -6.20
C ARG A 48 -12.89 -1.84 -6.06
N LEU A 49 -11.65 -2.12 -5.66
CA LEU A 49 -10.58 -1.13 -5.55
C LEU A 49 -10.07 -0.68 -6.92
N ASP A 50 -10.09 -1.55 -7.94
CA ASP A 50 -9.64 -1.23 -9.30
C ASP A 50 -10.43 -0.07 -9.95
N TYR A 51 -11.67 0.18 -9.50
CA TYR A 51 -12.48 1.31 -9.96
C TYR A 51 -12.12 2.66 -9.31
N VAL A 52 -11.25 2.65 -8.29
CA VAL A 52 -10.90 3.85 -7.53
C VAL A 52 -9.56 4.38 -8.02
N ASP A 53 -9.58 5.59 -8.58
CA ASP A 53 -8.34 6.31 -8.90
C ASP A 53 -7.49 6.49 -7.62
N PRO A 54 -6.23 6.00 -7.59
CA PRO A 54 -5.34 6.16 -6.45
C PRO A 54 -5.14 7.62 -6.00
N ASP A 55 -5.27 8.59 -6.92
CA ASP A 55 -5.14 10.00 -6.57
C ASP A 55 -6.26 10.50 -5.64
N HIS A 56 -7.40 9.80 -5.57
CA HIS A 56 -8.44 10.08 -4.57
C HIS A 56 -8.04 9.68 -3.14
N ILE A 57 -7.06 8.79 -2.97
CA ILE A 57 -6.59 8.33 -1.66
C ILE A 57 -5.55 9.30 -1.08
N ARG A 58 -4.74 9.91 -1.95
CA ARG A 58 -3.65 10.83 -1.60
C ARG A 58 -4.06 11.98 -0.65
N PRO A 59 -5.23 12.65 -0.79
CA PRO A 59 -5.69 13.66 0.15
C PRO A 59 -5.84 13.16 1.59
N ALA A 60 -6.15 11.88 1.82
CA ALA A 60 -6.29 11.34 3.16
C ALA A 60 -4.95 11.36 3.92
N PHE A 61 -3.86 10.92 3.27
CA PHE A 61 -2.50 11.00 3.84
C PHE A 61 -2.12 12.45 4.16
N LYS A 62 -2.36 13.37 3.22
CA LYS A 62 -2.07 14.81 3.42
C LYS A 62 -2.84 15.40 4.59
N LYS A 63 -4.11 15.04 4.77
CA LYS A 63 -4.94 15.54 5.90
C LYS A 63 -4.39 15.06 7.24
N VAL A 64 -4.06 13.77 7.37
CA VAL A 64 -3.49 13.20 8.61
C VAL A 64 -2.15 13.86 8.92
N PHE A 65 -1.27 13.97 7.92
CA PHE A 65 0.02 14.63 8.09
C PHE A 65 -0.12 16.09 8.50
N ALA A 66 -1.00 16.85 7.83
CA ALA A 66 -1.21 18.26 8.13
C ALA A 66 -1.80 18.48 9.53
N PHE A 67 -2.66 17.58 10.02
CA PHE A 67 -3.14 17.61 11.39
C PHE A 67 -1.98 17.41 12.38
N PHE A 68 -1.12 16.43 12.14
CA PHE A 68 0.05 16.15 12.97
C PHE A 68 1.04 17.32 12.99
N GLN A 69 1.32 17.92 11.83
CA GLN A 69 2.19 19.09 11.70
C GLN A 69 1.65 20.30 12.46
N ARG A 70 0.36 20.65 12.29
CA ARG A 70 -0.26 21.79 13.00
C ARG A 70 -0.32 21.58 14.52
N GLY A 71 -0.45 20.32 14.96
CA GLY A 71 -0.37 19.95 16.36
C GLY A 71 1.05 19.94 16.94
N LYS A 72 2.05 20.46 16.22
CA LYS A 72 3.48 20.46 16.61
C LYS A 72 4.07 19.07 16.82
N GLY A 73 3.43 18.02 16.29
CA GLY A 73 3.91 16.66 16.43
C GLY A 73 5.29 16.44 15.79
N LEU A 74 5.62 17.21 14.74
CA LEU A 74 6.91 17.15 14.07
C LEU A 74 8.08 17.63 14.94
N GLU A 75 7.85 18.55 15.89
CA GLU A 75 8.90 19.02 16.82
C GLU A 75 9.48 17.85 17.62
N GLY A 76 8.63 16.88 17.98
CA GLY A 76 9.05 15.68 18.66
C GLY A 76 9.92 14.75 17.80
N PHE A 77 9.94 14.92 16.48
CA PHE A 77 10.75 14.14 15.52
C PHE A 77 11.96 14.93 14.98
N GLU A 78 12.20 16.15 15.48
CA GLU A 78 13.38 16.91 15.11
C GLU A 78 14.66 16.20 15.57
N TYR A 79 15.66 16.23 14.69
CA TYR A 79 16.96 15.62 14.84
C TYR A 79 17.97 16.46 14.07
N LEU A 80 19.13 16.73 14.70
CA LEU A 80 20.19 17.61 14.17
C LEU A 80 19.68 18.99 13.73
N ASN A 81 19.76 20.00 14.60
CA ASN A 81 19.48 21.41 14.26
C ASN A 81 18.07 21.64 13.65
N GLY A 82 17.04 20.96 14.16
CA GLY A 82 15.64 21.18 13.75
C GLY A 82 15.23 20.51 12.42
N TYR A 83 16.06 19.66 11.85
CA TYR A 83 15.68 18.84 10.69
C TYR A 83 14.92 17.59 11.14
N VAL A 84 14.25 16.88 10.22
CA VAL A 84 13.64 15.58 10.52
C VAL A 84 14.29 14.51 9.66
N LEU A 85 14.44 13.30 10.19
CA LEU A 85 14.94 12.17 9.41
C LEU A 85 13.81 11.53 8.61
N ILE A 86 14.08 11.24 7.34
CA ILE A 86 13.20 10.47 6.47
C ILE A 86 13.91 9.18 6.08
N SER A 87 13.28 8.05 6.36
CA SER A 87 13.70 6.74 5.87
C SER A 87 12.74 6.31 4.78
N GLY A 88 13.29 5.84 3.65
CA GLY A 88 12.48 5.36 2.54
C GLY A 88 13.10 4.14 1.88
N ASP A 89 12.24 3.28 1.35
CA ASP A 89 12.61 2.03 0.69
C ASP A 89 11.65 1.70 -0.46
N GLY A 90 12.15 0.95 -1.44
CA GLY A 90 11.37 0.44 -2.56
C GLY A 90 10.94 -1.00 -2.31
N THR A 91 9.63 -1.26 -2.30
CA THR A 91 9.07 -2.61 -2.15
C THR A 91 8.49 -3.11 -3.48
N GLY A 92 8.76 -4.37 -3.82
CA GLY A 92 8.18 -5.01 -5.01
C GLY A 92 6.75 -5.47 -4.76
N GLU A 93 5.81 -4.99 -5.56
CA GLU A 93 4.39 -5.33 -5.47
C GLU A 93 3.99 -6.42 -6.48
N PHE A 94 4.62 -6.41 -7.66
CA PHE A 94 4.29 -7.32 -8.74
C PHE A 94 5.52 -7.67 -9.58
N SER A 95 5.60 -8.90 -10.08
CA SER A 95 6.66 -9.36 -10.99
C SER A 95 6.14 -10.50 -11.86
N SER A 96 6.32 -10.40 -13.18
CA SER A 96 5.94 -11.43 -14.14
C SER A 96 6.83 -11.42 -15.38
N GLY A 97 7.07 -12.59 -15.96
CA GLY A 97 7.72 -12.71 -17.27
C GLY A 97 6.75 -12.48 -18.45
N ASN A 98 5.45 -12.59 -18.21
CA ASN A 98 4.43 -12.66 -19.27
C ASN A 98 3.37 -11.55 -19.18
N ILE A 99 3.03 -11.10 -17.97
CA ILE A 99 2.01 -10.07 -17.73
C ILE A 99 2.72 -8.73 -17.58
N CYS A 100 2.29 -7.72 -18.35
CA CYS A 100 2.82 -6.38 -18.28
C CYS A 100 1.71 -5.33 -18.37
N CYS A 101 2.05 -4.08 -18.06
CA CYS A 101 1.30 -2.89 -18.46
C CYS A 101 2.29 -1.80 -18.96
N PRO A 102 1.79 -0.72 -19.60
CA PRO A 102 2.65 0.36 -20.10
C PRO A 102 3.51 1.05 -19.03
N GLN A 103 3.14 0.95 -17.76
CA GLN A 103 3.85 1.59 -16.66
C GLN A 103 4.82 0.65 -15.92
N CYS A 104 4.89 -0.63 -16.30
CA CYS A 104 5.81 -1.58 -15.69
C CYS A 104 7.27 -1.13 -15.87
N CYS A 105 8.06 -1.32 -14.81
CA CYS A 105 9.50 -1.35 -14.92
C CYS A 105 9.92 -2.65 -15.60
N VAL A 106 11.04 -2.61 -16.35
CA VAL A 106 11.55 -3.75 -17.10
C VAL A 106 12.94 -4.11 -16.59
N LYS A 107 13.14 -5.40 -16.30
CA LYS A 107 14.45 -5.99 -16.03
C LYS A 107 14.83 -6.88 -17.21
N GLU A 108 15.94 -6.56 -17.86
CA GLU A 108 16.52 -7.41 -18.90
C GLU A 108 17.55 -8.34 -18.27
N HIS A 109 17.41 -9.63 -18.51
CA HIS A 109 18.29 -10.65 -17.96
C HIS A 109 19.40 -10.99 -18.95
N GLN A 110 20.53 -11.50 -18.46
CA GLN A 110 21.68 -11.86 -19.29
C GLN A 110 21.37 -12.95 -20.35
N ASN A 111 20.37 -13.79 -20.10
CA ASN A 111 19.89 -14.81 -21.03
C ASN A 111 18.93 -14.27 -22.11
N GLY A 112 18.73 -12.94 -22.17
CA GLY A 112 17.85 -12.28 -23.13
C GLY A 112 16.36 -12.25 -22.75
N THR A 113 15.95 -12.86 -21.63
CA THR A 113 14.56 -12.77 -21.17
C THR A 113 14.28 -11.43 -20.47
N LYS A 114 12.99 -11.10 -20.35
CA LYS A 114 12.53 -9.88 -19.68
C LYS A 114 11.60 -10.22 -18.52
N THR A 115 11.65 -9.41 -17.47
CA THR A 115 10.67 -9.42 -16.39
C THR A 115 10.09 -8.03 -16.24
N TYR A 116 8.76 -7.98 -16.20
CA TYR A 116 7.97 -6.79 -15.96
C TYR A 116 7.57 -6.76 -14.51
N TYR A 117 7.74 -5.63 -13.84
CA TYR A 117 7.49 -5.53 -12.42
C TYR A 117 6.99 -4.14 -12.02
N HIS A 118 6.22 -4.09 -10.93
CA HIS A 118 5.86 -2.86 -10.24
C HIS A 118 6.53 -2.81 -8.88
N GLN A 119 7.02 -1.63 -8.53
CA GLN A 119 7.50 -1.33 -7.19
C GLN A 119 6.77 -0.10 -6.65
N MET A 120 6.72 -0.01 -5.34
CA MET A 120 6.20 1.12 -4.61
C MET A 120 7.30 1.66 -3.71
N PHE A 121 7.52 2.96 -3.76
CA PHE A 121 8.41 3.67 -2.85
C PHE A 121 7.62 4.12 -1.63
N GLY A 122 7.97 3.60 -0.46
CA GLY A 122 7.44 4.03 0.83
C GLY A 122 8.44 4.92 1.54
N ALA A 123 7.96 5.96 2.22
CA ALA A 123 8.79 6.80 3.07
C ALA A 123 8.09 7.11 4.39
N CYS A 124 8.86 7.21 5.46
CA CYS A 124 8.39 7.55 6.79
C CYS A 124 9.31 8.58 7.44
N ILE A 125 8.74 9.48 8.24
CA ILE A 125 9.51 10.28 9.19
C ILE A 125 9.83 9.40 10.40
N VAL A 126 11.10 9.39 10.79
CA VAL A 126 11.64 8.53 11.84
C VAL A 126 12.48 9.34 12.83
N HIS A 127 12.71 8.80 14.01
CA HIS A 127 13.62 9.36 15.01
C HIS A 127 14.33 8.20 15.73
N PRO A 128 15.66 8.22 15.95
CA PRO A 128 16.40 7.09 16.52
C PRO A 128 15.86 6.62 17.87
N ASP A 129 15.44 7.57 18.72
CA ASP A 129 14.90 7.27 20.06
C ASP A 129 13.39 6.99 20.09
N LYS A 130 12.72 6.85 18.94
CA LYS A 130 11.28 6.57 18.87
C LYS A 130 10.99 5.25 18.17
N LYS A 131 10.06 4.48 18.75
CA LYS A 131 9.56 3.23 18.15
C LYS A 131 8.49 3.45 17.09
N ASN A 132 7.77 4.57 17.16
CA ASN A 132 6.72 4.91 16.20
C ASN A 132 7.27 5.75 15.04
N VAL A 133 6.65 5.59 13.88
CA VAL A 133 6.99 6.31 12.65
C VAL A 133 5.78 7.06 12.12
N ILE A 134 6.00 8.09 11.30
CA ILE A 134 4.93 8.82 10.63
C ILE A 134 4.99 8.49 9.13
N PRO A 135 4.03 7.71 8.60
CA PRO A 135 4.04 7.33 7.19
C PRO A 135 3.71 8.53 6.30
N LEU A 136 4.50 8.69 5.25
CA LEU A 136 4.18 9.56 4.12
C LEU A 136 3.37 8.78 3.09
N CYS A 137 2.70 9.49 2.18
CA CYS A 137 1.97 8.84 1.09
C CYS A 137 2.97 8.07 0.22
N PRO A 138 2.76 6.76 -0.02
CA PRO A 138 3.63 6.00 -0.90
C PRO A 138 3.45 6.44 -2.36
N GLU A 139 4.47 6.20 -3.18
CA GLU A 139 4.46 6.51 -4.61
C GLU A 139 4.78 5.25 -5.41
N ALA A 140 4.02 5.01 -6.49
CA ALA A 140 4.38 3.96 -7.42
C ALA A 140 5.65 4.34 -8.20
N ILE A 141 6.59 3.42 -8.33
CA ILE A 141 7.76 3.57 -9.20
C ILE A 141 7.33 3.15 -10.60
N LEU A 142 7.15 4.14 -11.47
CA LEU A 142 6.59 3.95 -12.81
C LEU A 142 7.65 4.23 -13.87
N ASN A 143 7.64 3.43 -14.93
CA ASN A 143 8.41 3.74 -16.12
C ASN A 143 7.76 4.91 -16.87
N ARG A 144 8.48 6.03 -17.01
CA ARG A 144 8.00 7.22 -17.76
C ARG A 144 8.22 7.11 -19.27
N ARG A 145 8.98 6.11 -19.74
CA ARG A 145 9.16 5.88 -21.18
C ARG A 145 7.91 5.18 -21.72
N TYR A 146 7.10 5.94 -22.44
CA TYR A 146 6.01 5.45 -23.29
C TYR A 146 6.57 4.57 -24.43
N ASP A 147 7.07 3.37 -24.13
CA ASP A 147 7.29 2.36 -25.16
C ASP A 147 6.04 1.45 -25.24
N GLN A 148 4.98 2.01 -25.82
CA GLN A 148 3.70 1.34 -26.03
C GLN A 148 3.80 0.05 -26.87
N LYS A 149 4.93 -0.21 -27.55
CA LYS A 149 5.04 -1.32 -28.49
C LYS A 149 5.21 -2.69 -27.83
N LEU A 150 5.63 -2.74 -26.57
CA LEU A 150 5.96 -4.01 -25.90
C LEU A 150 4.78 -4.68 -25.19
N CYS A 151 3.70 -3.96 -24.92
CA CYS A 151 2.67 -4.44 -23.99
C CYS A 151 1.25 -4.56 -24.59
N MET A 152 1.13 -4.52 -25.92
CA MET A 152 -0.14 -4.77 -26.64
C MET A 152 -0.20 -6.17 -27.27
N ARG A 153 0.05 -7.23 -26.49
CA ARG A 153 -0.26 -8.60 -26.92
C ARG A 153 -1.08 -9.32 -25.87
#